data_AF-A0A3D3MM80-F1
#
_entry.id   AF-A0A3D3MM80-F1
#
_cell.length_a   1.000
_cell.length_b   1.000
_cell.length_c   1.000
_cell.angle_alpha   90.00
_cell.angle_beta   90.00
_cell.angle_gamma   90.00
#
_symmetry.space_group_name_H-M   'P 1'
#
loop_
_entity.id
_entity.type
_entity.pdbx_description
1 polymer ?
#
loop_
_entity_poly.entity_id
_entity_poly.type
_entity_poly.pdbx_seq_one_letter_code
_entity_poly.pdbx_strand_id
1 'polypeptide(L)'
;MSGDQFSTALIIWGIYMAYLLFEMIFRAPVKYIFDKSEKCIYKKWMLSKKIMNFDEMTYFIKNENGGYCYLIGKKRNQFVKSYRISNYFSGSNASNRREDEYIKEILCPVLIAVGIPLNQTEQ
;
A
#
# COMPACT_ATOMS: atom_id res chain seq x y z
N MET A 1 37.84 32.22 -4.04
CA MET A 1 37.29 31.37 -2.96
C MET A 1 38.27 30.23 -2.73
N SER A 2 38.71 29.99 -1.48
CA SER A 2 39.64 28.90 -1.16
C SER A 2 39.06 27.56 -1.61
N GLY A 3 39.89 26.68 -2.20
CA GLY A 3 39.47 25.38 -2.71
C GLY A 3 38.74 24.52 -1.67
N ASP A 4 39.04 24.72 -0.39
CA ASP A 4 38.41 24.00 0.74
C ASP A 4 36.92 24.35 0.91
N GLN A 5 36.55 25.61 0.63
CA GLN A 5 35.16 26.07 0.69
C GLN A 5 34.33 25.45 -0.44
N PHE A 6 34.92 25.29 -1.62
CA PHE A 6 34.28 24.67 -2.78
C PHE A 6 34.09 23.16 -2.58
N SER A 7 35.11 22.48 -2.05
CA SER A 7 35.04 21.05 -1.73
C SER A 7 33.95 20.77 -0.68
N THR A 8 33.90 21.58 0.38
CA THR A 8 32.87 21.47 1.42
C THR A 8 31.46 21.69 0.86
N ALA A 9 31.29 22.69 0.00
CA ALA A 9 30.01 22.96 -0.65
C ALA A 9 29.55 21.80 -1.56
N LEU A 10 30.48 21.17 -2.29
CA LEU A 10 30.17 20.00 -3.13
C LEU A 10 29.73 18.78 -2.30
N ILE A 11 30.37 18.53 -1.15
CA ILE A 11 29.98 17.44 -0.26
C ILE A 11 28.55 17.65 0.27
N ILE A 12 28.25 18.86 0.76
CA ILE A 12 26.91 19.20 1.25
C ILE A 12 25.88 19.06 0.14
N TRP A 13 26.17 19.57 -1.05
CA TRP A 13 25.29 19.46 -2.21
C TRP A 13 25.04 18.00 -2.60
N GLY A 14 26.08 17.16 -2.60
CA GLY A 14 25.97 15.73 -2.88
C GLY A 14 25.07 14.99 -1.87
N ILE A 15 25.19 15.30 -0.57
CA ILE A 15 24.34 14.72 0.47
C ILE A 15 22.87 15.12 0.26
N TYR A 16 22.60 16.39 -0.02
CA TYR A 16 21.24 16.87 -0.30
C TYR A 16 20.64 16.22 -1.54
N MET A 17 21.42 16.09 -2.63
CA MET A 17 20.96 15.42 -3.84
C MET A 17 20.68 13.94 -3.62
N ALA A 18 21.52 13.24 -2.84
CA ALA A 18 21.27 11.85 -2.47
C ALA A 18 19.98 11.71 -1.66
N TYR A 19 19.73 12.61 -0.71
CA TYR A 19 18.52 12.60 0.11
C TYR A 19 17.26 12.88 -0.73
N LEU A 20 17.35 13.84 -1.66
CA LEU A 20 16.26 14.18 -2.58
C LEU A 20 15.93 13.01 -3.51
N LEU A 21 16.94 12.33 -4.06
CA LEU A 21 16.75 11.13 -4.87
C LEU A 21 16.14 9.98 -4.04
N PHE A 22 16.57 9.81 -2.79
CA PHE A 22 16.02 8.82 -1.88
C PHE A 22 14.54 9.11 -1.59
N GLU A 23 14.16 10.33 -1.24
CA GLU A 23 12.75 10.67 -1.06
C GLU A 23 11.94 10.39 -2.33
N MET A 24 12.47 10.73 -3.51
CA MET A 24 11.74 10.55 -4.76
C MET A 24 11.50 9.07 -5.11
N ILE A 25 12.48 8.20 -4.87
CA ILE A 25 12.38 6.76 -5.15
C ILE A 25 11.51 6.05 -4.10
N PHE A 26 11.63 6.43 -2.83
CA PHE A 26 10.98 5.73 -1.72
C PHE A 26 9.54 6.21 -1.47
N ARG A 27 9.17 7.40 -1.95
CA ARG A 27 7.80 7.91 -1.87
C ARG A 27 6.87 7.34 -2.94
N ALA A 28 7.39 6.58 -3.90
CA ALA A 28 6.57 5.95 -4.94
C ALA A 28 5.53 4.99 -4.32
N PRO A 29 4.24 5.09 -4.71
CA PRO A 29 3.18 4.30 -4.12
C PRO A 29 3.42 2.81 -4.41
N VAL A 30 3.50 2.03 -3.33
CA VAL A 30 3.60 0.58 -3.40
C VAL A 30 2.38 0.04 -4.13
N LYS A 31 2.60 -0.68 -5.24
CA LYS A 31 1.54 -1.38 -5.96
C LYS A 31 1.47 -2.82 -5.44
N TYR A 32 0.26 -3.36 -5.33
CA TYR A 32 0.05 -4.76 -4.97
C TYR A 32 -0.41 -5.53 -6.21
N ILE A 33 0.20 -6.69 -6.44
CA ILE A 33 -0.19 -7.61 -7.51
C ILE A 33 -0.75 -8.85 -6.84
N PHE A 34 -2.01 -9.17 -7.17
CA PHE A 34 -2.69 -10.38 -6.73
C PHE A 34 -2.58 -11.41 -7.84
N ASP A 35 -1.77 -12.44 -7.64
CA ASP A 35 -1.62 -13.52 -8.62
C ASP A 35 -2.59 -14.66 -8.31
N LYS A 36 -3.54 -14.89 -9.22
CA LYS A 36 -4.57 -15.94 -9.12
C LYS A 36 -3.97 -17.35 -9.29
N SER A 37 -2.90 -17.51 -10.06
CA SER A 37 -2.30 -18.81 -10.37
C SER A 37 -1.53 -19.35 -9.17
N GLU A 38 -0.66 -18.52 -8.59
CA GLU A 38 0.18 -18.91 -7.45
C GLU A 38 -0.52 -18.74 -6.09
N LYS A 39 -1.70 -18.12 -6.07
CA LYS A 39 -2.42 -17.76 -4.85
C LYS A 39 -1.58 -16.89 -3.92
N CYS A 40 -0.88 -15.90 -4.47
CA CYS A 40 0.12 -15.09 -3.77
C CYS A 40 -0.10 -13.59 -3.98
N ILE A 41 0.17 -12.80 -2.94
CA ILE A 41 0.19 -11.33 -2.99
C ILE A 41 1.64 -10.87 -3.08
N TYR A 42 1.93 -10.09 -4.12
CA TYR A 42 3.24 -9.50 -4.37
C TYR A 42 3.22 -7.99 -4.07
N LYS A 43 4.23 -7.51 -3.34
CA LYS A 43 4.55 -6.09 -3.20
C LYS A 43 5.39 -5.70 -4.40
N LYS A 44 4.92 -4.78 -5.24
CA LYS A 44 5.71 -4.18 -6.30
C LYS A 44 6.09 -2.77 -5.90
N TRP A 45 7.38 -2.58 -5.64
CA TRP A 45 7.97 -1.27 -5.40
C TRP A 45 9.10 -1.02 -6.42
N MET A 46 10.07 -1.93 -6.52
CA MET A 46 11.06 -2.02 -7.60
C MET A 46 11.21 -3.48 -8.08
N LEU A 47 11.28 -4.42 -7.12
CA LEU A 47 11.10 -5.86 -7.35
C LEU A 47 9.76 -6.34 -6.79
N SER A 48 9.17 -7.34 -7.44
CA SER A 48 7.99 -8.06 -6.94
C SER A 48 8.42 -8.98 -5.81
N LYS A 49 8.20 -8.56 -4.55
CA LYS A 49 8.47 -9.40 -3.38
C LYS A 49 7.18 -10.03 -2.88
N LYS A 50 7.18 -11.37 -2.78
CA LYS A 50 6.07 -12.11 -2.18
C LYS A 50 5.87 -11.67 -0.73
N ILE A 51 4.68 -11.19 -0.41
CA ILE A 51 4.32 -10.73 0.94
C ILE A 51 3.63 -11.86 1.70
N MET A 52 2.66 -12.50 1.05
CA MET A 52 1.67 -13.35 1.72
C MET A 52 1.00 -14.30 0.71
N ASN A 53 0.59 -15.49 1.17
CA ASN A 53 -0.30 -16.37 0.42
C ASN A 53 -1.77 -15.97 0.64
N PHE A 54 -2.64 -16.26 -0.31
CA PHE A 54 -4.08 -16.03 -0.22
C PHE A 54 -4.74 -16.72 0.98
N ASP A 55 -4.31 -17.93 1.33
CA ASP A 55 -4.85 -18.67 2.48
C ASP A 55 -4.66 -17.96 3.83
N GLU A 56 -3.62 -17.13 3.95
CA GLU A 56 -3.32 -16.40 5.18
C GLU A 56 -3.92 -14.99 5.20
N MET A 57 -4.73 -14.64 4.20
CA MET A 57 -5.29 -13.30 4.00
C MET A 57 -6.41 -13.00 4.97
N THR A 58 -6.40 -11.80 5.53
CA THR A 58 -7.56 -11.25 6.21
C THR A 58 -7.65 -9.77 5.87
N TYR A 59 -8.85 -9.28 5.57
CA TYR A 59 -9.07 -7.86 5.34
C TYR A 59 -9.62 -7.21 6.60
N PHE A 60 -9.25 -5.95 6.83
CA PHE A 60 -9.73 -5.14 7.94
C PHE A 60 -9.95 -3.72 7.44
N ILE A 61 -11.01 -3.08 7.93
CA ILE A 61 -11.27 -1.67 7.69
C ILE A 61 -10.63 -0.90 8.84
N LYS A 62 -9.77 0.08 8.52
CA LYS A 62 -9.21 0.99 9.52
C LYS A 62 -9.86 2.34 9.33
N ASN A 63 -10.59 2.78 10.35
CA ASN A 63 -11.11 4.12 10.46
C ASN A 63 -10.05 5.01 11.11
N GLU A 64 -9.61 6.05 10.42
CA GLU A 64 -8.74 7.09 10.97
C GLU A 64 -9.46 8.43 10.78
N ASN A 65 -9.71 9.17 11.87
CA ASN A 65 -10.19 10.56 11.91
C ASN A 65 -10.98 11.07 10.67
N GLY A 66 -12.17 10.52 10.43
CA GLY A 66 -13.11 11.03 9.40
C GLY A 66 -12.97 10.41 8.00
N GLY A 67 -12.14 9.38 7.84
CA GLY A 67 -12.14 8.52 6.66
C GLY A 67 -11.69 7.10 6.99
N TYR A 68 -11.80 6.22 5.99
CA TYR A 68 -11.51 4.80 6.16
C TYR A 68 -10.73 4.25 4.98
N CYS A 69 -9.92 3.24 5.27
CA CYS A 69 -9.14 2.50 4.30
C CYS A 69 -9.31 1.00 4.52
N TYR A 70 -9.37 0.26 3.41
CA TYR A 70 -9.23 -1.18 3.42
C TYR A 70 -7.75 -1.56 3.54
N LEU A 71 -7.46 -2.42 4.51
CA LEU A 71 -6.15 -3.03 4.71
C LEU A 71 -6.25 -4.55 4.59
N ILE A 72 -5.17 -5.17 4.14
CA ILE A 72 -4.95 -6.61 4.21
C ILE A 72 -3.89 -6.89 5.26
N GLY A 73 -4.17 -7.80 6.18
CA GLY A 73 -3.23 -8.34 7.14
C GLY A 73 -3.04 -9.84 6.98
N LYS A 74 -1.94 -10.35 7.53
CA LYS A 74 -1.73 -11.80 7.72
C LYS A 74 -2.52 -12.26 8.95
N LYS A 75 -3.37 -13.29 8.85
CA LYS A 75 -4.26 -13.80 9.92
C LYS A 75 -3.58 -13.98 11.29
N ARG A 76 -2.34 -14.50 11.32
CA ARG A 76 -1.56 -14.71 12.56
C ARG A 76 -0.76 -13.50 13.04
N ASN A 77 -0.63 -12.43 12.23
CA ASN A 77 0.22 -11.28 12.54
C ASN A 77 -0.37 -9.95 12.00
N GLN A 78 -1.68 -9.77 12.13
CA GLN A 78 -2.46 -8.72 11.48
C GLN A 78 -2.02 -7.29 11.84
N PHE A 79 -1.51 -7.08 13.06
CA PHE A 79 -1.06 -5.77 13.53
C PHE A 79 0.37 -5.41 13.08
N VAL A 80 1.24 -6.41 12.86
CA VAL A 80 2.64 -6.20 12.47
C VAL A 80 2.81 -6.16 10.96
N LYS A 81 1.97 -6.90 10.21
CA LYS A 81 2.03 -7.02 8.76
C LYS A 81 0.70 -6.63 8.12
N SER A 82 0.24 -5.41 8.37
CA SER A 82 -0.90 -4.81 7.68
C SER A 82 -0.44 -3.98 6.49
N TYR A 83 -1.15 -4.11 5.37
CA TYR A 83 -0.85 -3.47 4.10
C TYR A 83 -2.09 -2.74 3.60
N ARG A 84 -1.99 -1.43 3.38
CA ARG A 84 -3.10 -0.63 2.86
C ARG A 84 -3.32 -0.98 1.39
N ILE A 85 -4.53 -1.42 1.04
CA ILE A 85 -4.88 -1.85 -0.32
C ILE A 85 -5.79 -0.90 -1.06
N SER A 86 -6.51 -0.03 -0.35
CA SER A 86 -7.34 1.00 -0.96
C SER A 86 -6.76 2.38 -0.80
N ASN A 87 -7.27 3.30 -1.62
CA ASN A 87 -7.13 4.72 -1.35
C ASN A 87 -7.92 5.10 -0.08
N TYR A 88 -7.61 6.29 0.43
CA TYR A 88 -8.36 6.89 1.52
C TYR A 88 -9.74 7.30 1.02
N PHE A 89 -10.78 6.73 1.61
CA PHE A 89 -12.16 7.09 1.33
C PHE A 89 -12.65 8.01 2.45
N SER A 90 -13.18 9.16 2.07
CA SER A 90 -13.98 10.01 2.96
C SER A 90 -15.46 9.69 2.76
N GLY A 91 -16.32 9.97 3.74
CA GLY A 91 -17.78 9.80 3.61
C GLY A 91 -18.46 10.81 2.67
N SER A 92 -17.74 11.35 1.67
CA SER A 92 -18.28 12.27 0.67
C SER A 92 -18.87 11.52 -0.52
N ASN A 93 -19.93 12.04 -1.14
CA ASN A 93 -20.64 11.37 -2.25
C ASN A 93 -19.70 10.95 -3.41
N ALA A 94 -18.70 11.78 -3.75
CA ALA A 94 -17.71 11.47 -4.79
C ALA A 94 -16.68 10.42 -4.37
N SER A 95 -16.48 10.23 -3.07
CA SER A 95 -15.61 9.20 -2.52
C SER A 95 -16.36 7.86 -2.42
N ASN A 96 -17.62 7.85 -1.98
CA ASN A 96 -18.45 6.64 -1.96
C ASN A 96 -18.58 5.99 -3.34
N ARG A 97 -18.77 6.79 -4.40
CA ARG A 97 -18.79 6.24 -5.77
C ARG A 97 -17.47 5.55 -6.16
N ARG A 98 -16.33 6.14 -5.78
CA ARG A 98 -15.00 5.56 -6.04
C ARG A 98 -14.75 4.32 -5.18
N GLU A 99 -15.33 4.27 -4.00
CA GLU A 99 -15.31 3.10 -3.15
C GLU A 99 -16.13 1.97 -3.77
N ASP A 100 -17.37 2.21 -4.20
CA ASP A 100 -18.22 1.21 -4.83
C ASP A 100 -17.54 0.62 -6.08
N GLU A 101 -16.93 1.47 -6.91
CA GLU A 101 -16.13 1.05 -8.07
C GLU A 101 -14.93 0.19 -7.62
N TYR A 102 -14.22 0.57 -6.56
CA TYR A 102 -13.11 -0.22 -6.02
C TYR A 102 -13.58 -1.57 -5.47
N ILE A 103 -14.70 -1.60 -4.75
CA ILE A 103 -15.25 -2.83 -4.18
C ILE A 103 -15.64 -3.79 -5.31
N LYS A 104 -16.36 -3.29 -6.30
CA LYS A 104 -16.89 -4.10 -7.41
C LYS A 104 -15.78 -4.60 -8.34
N GLU A 105 -14.85 -3.75 -8.73
CA GLU A 105 -13.85 -4.06 -9.77
C GLU A 105 -12.57 -4.69 -9.21
N ILE A 106 -12.24 -4.44 -7.93
CA ILE A 106 -10.98 -4.91 -7.33
C ILE A 106 -11.25 -5.85 -6.16
N LEU A 107 -11.98 -5.40 -5.13
CA LEU A 107 -12.08 -6.13 -3.86
C LEU A 107 -12.86 -7.44 -4.01
N CYS A 108 -14.03 -7.41 -4.65
CA CYS A 108 -14.88 -8.57 -4.89
C CYS A 108 -14.16 -9.66 -5.71
N PRO A 109 -13.56 -9.35 -6.88
CA PRO A 109 -12.79 -10.34 -7.63
C PRO A 109 -11.63 -10.95 -6.83
N VAL A 110 -10.94 -10.15 -6.03
CA VAL A 110 -9.86 -10.62 -5.15
C VAL A 110 -10.40 -11.55 -4.07
N LEU A 111 -11.48 -11.17 -3.38
CA LEU A 111 -12.11 -12.00 -2.34
C LEU A 111 -12.63 -13.33 -2.90
N ILE A 112 -13.27 -13.32 -4.07
CA ILE A 112 -13.74 -14.53 -4.77
C ILE A 112 -12.54 -15.42 -5.14
N ALA A 113 -11.44 -14.84 -5.64
CA ALA A 113 -10.25 -15.60 -5.98
C ALA A 113 -9.55 -16.22 -4.75
N VAL A 114 -9.69 -15.58 -3.59
CA VAL A 114 -9.08 -16.00 -2.32
C VAL A 114 -10.00 -16.97 -1.56
N GLY A 115 -11.30 -17.07 -1.90
CA GLY A 115 -12.27 -17.93 -1.23
C GLY A 115 -12.66 -17.44 0.17
N ILE A 116 -12.43 -16.16 0.47
CA ILE A 116 -12.85 -15.55 1.74
C ILE A 116 -14.28 -15.03 1.57
N PRO A 117 -15.22 -15.43 2.45
CA PRO A 117 -16.55 -14.84 2.45
C PRO A 117 -16.44 -13.34 2.77
N LEU A 118 -17.15 -12.52 2.01
CA LEU A 118 -17.27 -11.09 2.23
C LEU A 118 -18.09 -10.89 3.51
N ASN A 119 -17.41 -10.93 4.65
CA ASN A 119 -17.99 -10.61 5.94
C ASN A 119 -18.22 -9.08 5.94
N GLN A 120 -19.39 -8.66 5.46
CA GLN A 120 -19.87 -7.31 5.74
C GLN A 120 -19.90 -7.21 7.26
N THR A 121 -18.86 -6.61 7.84
CA THR A 121 -18.89 -6.27 9.25
C THR A 121 -19.83 -5.09 9.28
N GLU A 122 -21.10 -5.41 9.52
CA GLU A 122 -22.17 -4.47 9.81
C GLU A 122 -21.64 -3.47 10.83
N GLN A 123 -21.54 -2.22 10.42
CA GLN A 123 -21.58 -1.05 11.30
C GLN A 123 -22.49 -0.01 10.65
#